data_AF-E1Z599-F1
#
_entry.id   AF-E1Z599-F1
#
_cell.length_a   1.000
_cell.length_b   1.000
_cell.length_c   1.000
_cell.angle_alpha   90.00
_cell.angle_beta   90.00
_cell.angle_gamma   90.00
#
_symmetry.space_group_name_H-M   'P 1'
#
loop_
_entity.id
_entity.type
_entity.pdbx_description
1 polymer ?
#
loop_
_entity_poly.entity_id
_entity_poly.type
_entity_poly.pdbx_seq_one_letter_code
_entity_poly.pdbx_strand_id
1 'polypeptide(L)'
;MAAALEQQTDAEVVGEGLAVLRQLYGAAVPDPIQVTVTRWAADPFSRGSYSFFAVGNPKSITAELEAPVGRLLFAGEATSDKPATVLGAYLSGLREAKRVLGLLGVDGGYASPAAEASI
;
A
#
# COMPACT_ATOMS: atom_id res chain seq x y z
N MET A 1 -15.30 9.78 6.15
CA MET A 1 -14.42 10.77 6.81
C MET A 1 -13.21 11.10 5.92
N ALA A 2 -12.35 10.15 5.56
CA ALA A 2 -11.20 10.40 4.68
C ALA A 2 -11.58 10.95 3.28
N ALA A 3 -12.55 10.35 2.59
CA ALA A 3 -12.97 10.81 1.27
C ALA A 3 -13.56 12.24 1.24
N ALA A 4 -14.12 12.71 2.37
CA ALA A 4 -14.65 14.06 2.48
C ALA A 4 -13.54 15.11 2.59
N LEU A 5 -12.44 14.78 3.28
CA LEU A 5 -11.25 15.63 3.36
C LEU A 5 -10.58 15.81 1.99
N GLU A 6 -10.62 14.81 1.12
CA GLU A 6 -10.04 14.95 -0.23
C GLU A 6 -10.75 15.99 -1.10
N GLN A 7 -11.99 16.39 -0.75
CA GLN A 7 -12.75 17.45 -1.43
C GLN A 7 -12.44 18.86 -0.90
N GLN A 8 -11.69 18.96 0.20
CA GLN A 8 -11.25 20.25 0.74
C GLN A 8 -9.96 20.73 0.08
N THR A 9 -9.74 22.04 0.13
CA THR A 9 -8.46 22.65 -0.25
C THR A 9 -7.38 22.34 0.78
N ASP A 10 -6.11 22.42 0.38
CA ASP A 10 -4.98 22.21 1.31
C ASP A 10 -5.03 23.19 2.48
N ALA A 11 -5.45 24.44 2.26
CA ALA A 11 -5.53 25.47 3.29
C ALA A 11 -6.58 25.15 4.37
N GLU A 12 -7.73 24.60 3.98
CA GLU A 12 -8.78 24.17 4.92
C GLU A 12 -8.29 23.00 5.78
N VAL A 13 -7.71 21.97 5.16
CA VAL A 13 -7.17 20.80 5.87
C VAL A 13 -6.07 21.22 6.86
N VAL A 14 -5.18 22.11 6.44
CA VAL A 14 -4.11 22.65 7.31
C VAL A 14 -4.68 23.47 8.45
N GLY A 15 -5.66 24.33 8.16
CA GLY A 15 -6.32 25.15 9.17
C GLY A 15 -6.99 24.31 10.26
N GLU A 16 -7.73 23.27 9.87
CA GLU A 16 -8.33 22.31 10.80
C GLU A 16 -7.26 21.61 11.65
N GLY A 17 -6.18 21.13 11.02
CA GLY A 17 -5.06 20.50 11.73
C GLY A 17 -4.37 21.42 12.74
N LEU A 18 -4.07 22.67 12.35
CA LEU A 18 -3.46 23.67 13.23
C LEU A 18 -4.38 24.08 14.38
N ALA A 19 -5.69 24.15 14.14
CA ALA A 19 -6.66 24.44 15.20
C ALA A 19 -6.60 23.37 16.31
N VAL A 20 -6.55 22.08 15.94
CA VAL A 20 -6.39 20.97 16.90
C VAL A 20 -5.04 21.07 17.63
N LEU A 21 -3.94 21.31 16.90
CA LEU A 21 -2.62 21.44 17.53
C LEU A 21 -2.56 22.61 18.51
N ARG A 22 -3.12 23.77 18.16
CA ARG A 22 -3.17 24.96 19.03
C ARG A 22 -4.09 24.75 20.23
N GLN A 23 -5.14 23.95 20.10
CA GLN A 23 -6.00 23.56 21.23
C GLN A 23 -5.26 22.67 22.22
N LEU A 24 -4.45 21.72 21.73
CA LEU A 24 -3.72 20.76 22.58
C LEU A 24 -2.44 21.34 23.19
N TYR A 25 -1.71 22.15 22.42
CA TYR A 25 -0.37 22.61 22.77
C TYR A 25 -0.25 24.14 22.95
N GLY A 26 -1.36 24.87 22.77
CA GLY A 26 -1.45 26.31 22.97
C GLY A 26 -1.19 27.14 21.70
N ALA A 27 -1.47 28.45 21.80
CA ALA A 27 -1.40 29.38 20.67
C ALA A 27 0.02 29.60 20.10
N ALA A 28 1.06 29.12 20.79
CA ALA A 28 2.44 29.26 20.36
C ALA A 28 2.83 28.30 19.20
N VAL A 29 1.97 27.35 18.81
CA VAL A 29 2.21 26.49 17.64
C VAL A 29 2.28 27.37 16.37
N PRO A 30 3.44 27.44 15.71
CA PRO A 30 3.65 28.32 14.56
C PRO A 30 2.98 27.75 13.30
N ASP A 31 2.90 28.58 12.26
CA ASP A 31 2.50 28.12 10.94
C ASP A 31 3.61 27.24 10.31
N PRO A 32 3.24 26.21 9.53
CA PRO A 32 4.22 25.32 8.90
C PRO A 32 4.97 26.03 7.76
N ILE A 33 6.25 25.70 7.61
CA ILE A 33 7.08 26.19 6.48
C ILE A 33 6.65 25.54 5.16
N GLN A 34 6.27 24.27 5.21
CA GLN A 34 5.84 23.48 4.06
C GLN A 34 4.78 22.47 4.49
N VAL A 35 3.83 22.23 3.59
CA VAL A 35 2.77 21.24 3.75
C VAL A 35 2.65 20.44 2.45
N THR A 36 2.40 19.13 2.59
CA THR A 36 1.91 18.28 1.52
C THR A 36 0.69 17.53 2.01
N VAL A 37 -0.44 17.64 1.30
CA VAL A 37 -1.67 16.86 1.57
C VAL A 37 -1.81 15.79 0.48
N THR A 38 -1.88 14.53 0.89
CA THR A 38 -2.09 13.41 -0.05
C THR A 38 -3.58 13.13 -0.26
N ARG A 39 -3.95 12.72 -1.47
CA ARG A 39 -5.33 12.37 -1.87
C ARG A 39 -5.32 11.03 -2.60
N TRP A 40 -5.04 9.96 -1.85
CA TRP A 40 -4.81 8.63 -2.42
C TRP A 40 -6.05 8.05 -3.12
N ALA A 41 -7.26 8.37 -2.64
CA ALA A 41 -8.48 7.89 -3.28
C ALA A 41 -8.74 8.59 -4.63
N ALA A 42 -8.39 9.87 -4.74
CA ALA A 42 -8.49 10.64 -5.98
C ALA A 42 -7.37 10.36 -7.00
N ASP A 43 -6.22 9.82 -6.56
CA ASP A 43 -5.13 9.44 -7.47
C ASP A 43 -5.61 8.37 -8.47
N PRO A 44 -5.58 8.63 -9.79
CA PRO A 44 -6.10 7.69 -10.79
C PRO A 44 -5.33 6.37 -10.86
N PHE A 45 -4.09 6.32 -10.37
CA PHE A 45 -3.23 5.14 -10.37
C PHE A 45 -3.27 4.35 -9.06
N SER A 46 -3.70 4.97 -7.95
CA SER A 46 -3.84 4.28 -6.66
C SER A 46 -5.28 3.97 -6.28
N ARG A 47 -6.21 4.92 -6.49
CA ARG A 47 -7.65 4.80 -6.17
C ARG A 47 -7.96 4.39 -4.73
N GLY A 48 -7.03 4.67 -3.82
CA GLY A 48 -7.05 4.26 -2.43
C GLY A 48 -5.63 4.13 -1.89
N SER A 49 -5.51 3.87 -0.58
CA SER A 49 -4.20 3.73 0.07
C SER A 49 -3.67 2.30 0.02
N TYR A 50 -4.44 1.35 0.54
CA TYR A 50 -4.05 -0.06 0.63
C TYR A 50 -5.28 -0.95 0.81
N SER A 51 -5.12 -2.24 0.52
CA SER A 51 -6.18 -3.24 0.68
C SER A 51 -6.50 -3.55 2.14
N PHE A 52 -7.69 -4.06 2.37
CA PHE A 52 -8.12 -4.62 3.65
C PHE A 52 -9.16 -5.71 3.41
N PHE A 53 -9.34 -6.61 4.37
CA PHE A 53 -10.40 -7.62 4.30
C PHE A 53 -11.74 -7.00 4.69
N ALA A 54 -12.53 -6.62 3.70
CA ALA A 54 -13.88 -6.14 3.91
C ALA A 54 -14.79 -7.25 4.46
N VAL A 55 -15.80 -6.86 5.23
CA VAL A 55 -16.84 -7.78 5.72
C VAL A 55 -17.53 -8.42 4.51
N GLY A 56 -17.63 -9.75 4.52
CA GLY A 56 -18.20 -10.54 3.43
C GLY A 56 -17.18 -11.09 2.43
N ASN A 57 -15.92 -10.66 2.47
CA ASN A 57 -14.88 -11.28 1.65
C ASN A 57 -14.63 -12.73 2.09
N PRO A 58 -14.43 -13.67 1.13
CA PRO A 58 -14.10 -15.03 1.47
C PRO A 58 -12.68 -15.12 2.03
N LYS A 59 -12.41 -16.15 2.83
CA LYS A 59 -11.05 -16.43 3.33
C LYS A 59 -10.05 -16.73 2.20
N SER A 60 -10.56 -17.14 1.03
CA SER A 60 -9.79 -17.43 -0.18
C SER A 60 -9.43 -16.21 -1.00
N ILE A 61 -9.89 -14.99 -0.65
CA ILE A 61 -9.73 -13.82 -1.52
C ILE A 61 -8.27 -13.55 -1.93
N THR A 62 -7.31 -13.73 -1.03
CA THR A 62 -5.89 -13.58 -1.36
C THR A 62 -5.42 -14.63 -2.36
N ALA A 63 -5.85 -15.89 -2.20
CA ALA A 63 -5.53 -16.99 -3.12
C ALA A 63 -6.15 -16.75 -4.51
N GLU A 64 -7.34 -16.16 -4.55
CA GLU A 64 -8.00 -15.78 -5.80
C GLU A 64 -7.27 -14.63 -6.50
N LEU A 65 -6.81 -13.62 -5.76
CA LEU A 65 -6.08 -12.46 -6.30
C LEU A 65 -4.66 -12.80 -6.78
N GLU A 66 -3.99 -13.79 -6.17
CA GLU A 66 -2.66 -14.22 -6.63
C GLU A 66 -2.70 -15.22 -7.80
N ALA A 67 -3.89 -15.75 -8.14
CA ALA A 67 -4.01 -16.78 -9.16
C ALA A 67 -3.71 -16.22 -10.57
N PRO A 68 -2.81 -16.84 -11.35
CA PRO A 68 -2.52 -16.39 -12.70
C PRO A 68 -3.69 -16.67 -13.67
N VAL A 69 -3.82 -15.83 -14.69
CA VAL A 69 -4.79 -16.01 -15.79
C VAL A 69 -4.02 -16.18 -17.10
N GLY A 70 -3.79 -17.44 -17.50
CA GLY A 70 -2.97 -17.77 -18.66
C GLY A 70 -1.52 -17.29 -18.50
N ARG A 71 -1.12 -16.29 -19.29
CA ARG A 71 0.23 -15.66 -19.22
C ARG A 71 0.26 -14.39 -18.37
N LEU A 72 -0.85 -14.03 -17.74
CA LEU A 72 -0.96 -12.87 -16.85
C LEU A 72 -0.74 -13.31 -15.40
N LEU A 73 0.22 -12.67 -14.73
CA LEU A 73 0.60 -12.94 -13.35
C LEU A 73 0.31 -11.68 -12.50
N PHE A 74 -0.07 -11.87 -11.24
CA PHE A 74 -0.44 -10.78 -10.34
C PHE A 74 0.47 -10.74 -9.12
N ALA A 75 1.04 -9.57 -8.88
CA ALA A 75 1.83 -9.24 -7.71
C ALA A 75 1.35 -7.91 -7.12
N GLY A 76 1.78 -7.60 -5.90
CA GLY A 76 1.35 -6.42 -5.15
C GLY A 76 0.80 -6.79 -3.79
N GLU A 77 0.64 -5.79 -2.92
CA GLU A 77 0.26 -5.99 -1.51
C GLU A 77 -1.05 -6.78 -1.36
N ALA A 78 -2.04 -6.52 -2.22
CA ALA A 78 -3.35 -7.17 -2.16
C ALA A 78 -3.30 -8.67 -2.53
N THR A 79 -2.21 -9.14 -3.12
CA THR A 79 -2.00 -10.54 -3.53
C THR A 79 -1.19 -11.33 -2.52
N SER A 80 -0.98 -10.80 -1.31
CA SER A 80 -0.10 -11.36 -0.28
C SER A 80 -0.87 -11.72 1.00
N ASP A 81 -0.34 -12.69 1.74
CA ASP A 81 -0.78 -13.00 3.11
C ASP A 81 -0.42 -11.90 4.13
N LYS A 82 0.38 -10.91 3.69
CA LYS A 82 0.76 -9.70 4.43
C LYS A 82 0.21 -8.45 3.71
N PRO A 83 -1.12 -8.31 3.58
CA PRO A 83 -1.74 -7.20 2.86
C PRO A 83 -1.43 -5.86 3.51
N ALA A 84 -1.58 -4.78 2.76
CA ALA A 84 -1.32 -3.39 3.15
C ALA A 84 0.13 -3.10 3.56
N THR A 85 1.08 -3.98 3.25
CA THR A 85 2.49 -3.78 3.62
C THR A 85 3.41 -3.75 2.41
N VAL A 86 4.50 -2.99 2.52
CA VAL A 86 5.61 -2.99 1.56
C VAL A 86 6.23 -4.39 1.45
N LEU A 87 6.38 -5.11 2.58
CA LEU A 87 6.92 -6.46 2.58
C LEU A 87 6.03 -7.43 1.77
N GLY A 88 4.70 -7.33 1.90
CA GLY A 88 3.77 -8.14 1.13
C GLY A 88 3.88 -7.87 -0.38
N ALA A 89 4.01 -6.61 -0.78
CA ALA A 89 4.26 -6.24 -2.17
C ALA A 89 5.60 -6.79 -2.69
N TYR A 90 6.66 -6.67 -1.90
CA TYR A 90 7.99 -7.17 -2.28
C TYR A 90 8.02 -8.69 -2.44
N LEU A 91 7.50 -9.43 -1.45
CA LEU A 91 7.49 -10.90 -1.48
C LEU A 91 6.61 -11.45 -2.60
N SER A 92 5.46 -10.84 -2.88
CA SER A 92 4.61 -11.23 -4.02
C SER A 92 5.30 -10.95 -5.36
N GLY A 93 6.09 -9.88 -5.47
CA GLY A 93 6.95 -9.64 -6.63
C GLY A 93 7.99 -10.75 -6.85
N LEU A 94 8.69 -11.16 -5.79
CA LEU A 94 9.62 -12.29 -5.86
C LEU A 94 8.93 -13.62 -6.24
N ARG A 95 7.71 -13.85 -5.73
CA ARG A 95 6.89 -15.02 -6.06
C ARG A 95 6.61 -15.09 -7.57
N GLU A 96 6.08 -14.02 -8.15
CA GLU A 96 5.75 -14.01 -9.57
C GLU A 96 7.00 -13.97 -10.46
N ALA A 97 8.09 -13.32 -10.05
CA ALA A 97 9.36 -13.38 -10.77
C ALA A 97 9.88 -14.82 -10.87
N LYS A 98 9.84 -15.59 -9.78
CA LYS A 98 10.19 -17.02 -9.80
C LYS A 98 9.25 -17.83 -10.69
N ARG A 99 7.95 -17.53 -10.70
CA ARG A 99 6.98 -18.17 -11.59
C ARG A 99 7.32 -17.91 -13.06
N VAL A 100 7.66 -16.66 -13.43
CA VAL A 100 8.10 -16.33 -14.80
C VAL A 100 9.34 -17.12 -15.19
N LEU A 101 10.38 -17.15 -14.33
CA LEU A 101 11.60 -17.90 -14.63
C LEU A 101 11.33 -19.39 -14.86
N GLY A 102 10.49 -20.00 -14.02
CA GLY A 102 10.06 -21.39 -14.19
C GLY A 102 9.30 -21.62 -15.50
N LEU A 103 8.41 -20.70 -15.89
CA LEU A 103 7.68 -20.78 -17.17
C LEU A 103 8.60 -20.62 -18.39
N LEU A 104 9.73 -19.93 -18.25
CA LEU A 104 10.73 -19.75 -19.29
C LEU A 104 11.78 -20.88 -19.35
N GLY A 105 11.70 -21.86 -18.43
CA GLY A 105 12.69 -22.93 -18.33
C GLY A 105 14.08 -22.43 -17.93
N VAL A 106 14.15 -21.28 -17.25
CA VAL A 106 15.39 -20.74 -16.70
C VAL A 106 15.50 -21.23 -15.26
N ASP A 107 16.46 -22.11 -15.00
CA ASP A 107 16.79 -22.51 -13.63
C ASP A 107 17.27 -21.28 -12.86
N GLY A 108 16.39 -20.76 -12.01
CA GLY A 108 16.61 -19.54 -11.25
C GLY A 108 17.71 -19.75 -10.22
N GLY A 109 18.97 -19.53 -10.60
CA GLY A 109 20.12 -19.41 -9.69
C GLY A 109 20.03 -18.22 -8.71
N TYR A 110 18.84 -17.67 -8.49
CA TYR A 110 18.57 -16.64 -7.50
C TYR A 110 18.33 -17.31 -6.14
N ALA A 111 19.43 -17.55 -5.40
CA ALA A 111 19.35 -17.87 -3.99
C ALA A 111 18.58 -16.74 -3.28
N SER A 112 17.53 -17.10 -2.54
CA SER A 112 16.74 -16.14 -1.76
C SER A 112 17.65 -15.36 -0.79
N PRO A 113 17.55 -14.02 -0.69
CA PRO A 113 18.23 -13.26 0.36
C PRO A 113 17.75 -13.60 1.79
N ALA A 114 16.69 -14.42 1.91
CA ALA A 114 16.11 -14.79 3.20
C ALA A 114 17.05 -15.59 4.12
N ALA A 115 18.24 -16.00 3.65
CA ALA A 115 19.25 -16.62 4.51
C ALA A 115 20.00 -15.62 5.42
N GLU A 116 19.89 -14.30 5.19
CA GLU A 116 20.64 -13.28 5.95
C GLU A 116 19.80 -12.54 7.01
N ALA A 117 18.49 -12.80 7.12
CA ALA A 117 17.61 -12.13 8.06
C ALA A 117 17.33 -12.95 9.35
N SER A 118 18.36 -13.63 9.87
CA SER A 118 18.40 -14.08 11.26
C SER A 118 19.46 -13.26 12.00
N ILE A 119 19.02 -12.14 12.58
CA ILE A 119 19.70 -11.44 13.67
C ILE A 119 18.67 -11.28 14.78
#